data_AF-A0A644Z6X1-F1
#
_entry.id   AF-A0A644Z6X1-F1
#
_cell.length_a   1.000
_cell.length_b   1.000
_cell.length_c   1.000
_cell.angle_alpha   90.00
_cell.angle_beta   90.00
_cell.angle_gamma   90.00
#
_symmetry.space_group_name_H-M   'P 1'
#
loop_
_entity.id
_entity.type
_entity.pdbx_description
1 polymer ?
#
loop_
_entity_poly.entity_id
_entity_poly.type
_entity_poly.pdbx_seq_one_letter_code
_entity_poly.pdbx_strand_id
1 'polypeptide(L)'
;MTRRKGEVAQDNTLVFGDIRLSPDTLRLTCRDKEVKLILKESELLELLINRKKSASSKELIIEKLWGFDAEVEHNHVEVYISFLRKKLTHLCSTVKITTVRGVGYILEES
;
A
#
# COMPACT_ATOMS: atom_id res chain seq x y z
N MET A 1 3.05 31.39 2.18
CA MET A 1 1.92 30.70 1.51
C MET A 1 2.50 29.39 1.00
N THR A 2 2.12 28.18 1.41
CA THR A 2 0.78 27.65 1.68
C THR A 2 0.88 26.43 2.63
N ARG A 3 0.07 26.44 3.70
CA ARG A 3 -0.47 25.31 4.51
C ARG A 3 0.55 24.33 5.12
N ARG A 4 0.87 24.43 6.41
CA ARG A 4 0.10 23.85 7.54
C ARG A 4 -0.82 22.70 7.12
N LYS A 5 -0.37 21.45 7.31
CA LYS A 5 -1.16 20.32 7.83
C LYS A 5 -0.25 19.11 8.08
N GLY A 6 -0.09 18.78 9.35
CA GLY A 6 0.66 17.63 9.83
C GLY A 6 0.86 17.73 11.34
N GLU A 7 -0.14 18.26 12.04
CA GLU A 7 -0.17 18.29 13.49
C GLU A 7 -0.39 16.84 13.95
N VAL A 8 0.68 16.25 14.48
CA VAL A 8 0.72 15.24 15.54
C VAL A 8 -0.53 14.35 15.67
N ALA A 9 -0.50 13.20 15.01
CA ALA A 9 -1.30 12.03 15.38
C ALA A 9 -0.37 10.81 15.30
N GLN A 10 0.05 10.32 16.49
CA GLN A 10 0.73 9.06 16.78
C GLN A 10 1.45 8.37 15.59
N ASP A 11 2.72 8.74 15.39
CA ASP A 11 3.92 8.04 14.89
C ASP A 11 3.88 6.80 13.96
N ASN A 12 2.75 6.34 13.41
CA ASN A 12 2.71 5.16 12.54
C ASN A 12 2.68 5.53 11.05
N THR A 13 3.31 6.63 10.67
CA THR A 13 3.41 7.01 9.25
C THR A 13 4.52 6.19 8.60
N LEU A 14 4.12 5.27 7.73
CA LEU A 14 5.02 4.39 6.99
C LEU A 14 5.56 5.13 5.77
N VAL A 15 6.86 5.45 5.82
CA VAL A 15 7.56 6.08 4.70
C VAL A 15 8.26 5.02 3.88
N PHE A 16 8.03 4.99 2.57
CA PHE A 16 8.76 4.14 1.63
C PHE A 16 9.10 4.92 0.38
N GLY A 17 10.39 5.18 0.18
CA GLY A 17 10.85 6.09 -0.86
C GLY A 17 10.17 7.44 -0.84
N ASP A 18 9.57 7.84 -1.96
CA ASP A 18 8.83 9.10 -2.11
C ASP A 18 7.37 9.05 -1.59
N ILE A 19 6.85 7.90 -1.13
CA ILE A 19 5.51 7.80 -0.54
C ILE A 19 5.52 7.76 0.98
N ARG A 20 4.46 8.33 1.55
CA ARG A 20 4.15 8.36 2.98
C ARG A 20 2.73 7.84 3.14
N LEU A 21 2.60 6.65 3.72
CA LEU A 21 1.32 6.04 4.04
C LEU A 21 0.99 6.33 5.51
N SER A 22 -0.17 6.91 5.74
CA SER A 22 -0.76 7.06 7.07
C SER A 22 -1.88 6.02 7.22
N PRO A 23 -1.64 4.90 7.91
CA PRO A 23 -2.65 3.85 8.13
C PRO A 23 -3.77 4.31 9.06
N ASP A 24 -3.52 5.28 9.94
CA ASP A 24 -4.56 5.85 10.81
C ASP A 24 -5.63 6.62 10.02
N THR A 25 -5.19 7.40 9.01
CA THR A 25 -6.08 8.23 8.20
C THR A 25 -6.39 7.64 6.82
N LEU A 26 -5.80 6.48 6.51
CA LEU A 26 -5.86 5.80 5.22
C LEU A 26 -5.45 6.74 4.08
N ARG A 27 -4.45 7.60 4.33
CA ARG A 27 -3.95 8.58 3.35
C ARG A 27 -2.60 8.17 2.84
N LEU A 28 -2.48 8.12 1.52
CA LEU A 28 -1.21 7.95 0.83
C LEU A 28 -0.80 9.30 0.25
N THR A 29 0.35 9.79 0.70
CA THR A 29 0.93 11.06 0.26
C THR A 29 2.20 10.76 -0.53
N CYS A 30 2.37 11.36 -1.69
CA CYS A 30 3.55 11.23 -2.52
C CYS A 30 3.96 12.60 -3.02
N ARG A 31 5.13 13.09 -2.56
CA ARG A 31 5.60 14.46 -2.82
C ARG A 31 4.51 15.51 -2.58
N ASP A 32 3.96 16.08 -3.66
CA ASP A 32 2.96 17.16 -3.64
C ASP A 32 1.51 16.67 -3.81
N LYS A 33 1.29 15.36 -3.93
CA LYS A 33 -0.02 14.75 -4.17
C LYS A 33 -0.43 13.88 -2.98
N GLU A 34 -1.70 13.94 -2.60
CA GLU A 34 -2.30 13.01 -1.64
C GLU A 34 -3.50 12.29 -2.25
N VAL A 35 -3.68 11.02 -1.91
CA VAL A 35 -4.86 10.22 -2.25
C VAL A 35 -5.36 9.49 -1.02
N LYS A 36 -6.68 9.32 -0.93
CA LYS A 36 -7.30 8.51 0.11
C LYS A 36 -7.43 7.07 -0.38
N LEU A 37 -6.98 6.13 0.43
CA LEU A 37 -7.14 4.70 0.25
C LEU A 37 -8.29 4.20 1.12
N ILE A 38 -8.81 3.02 0.80
CA ILE A 38 -9.71 2.30 1.71
C ILE A 38 -8.89 1.51 2.73
N LEU A 39 -9.54 1.07 3.82
CA LEU A 39 -8.91 0.32 4.91
C LEU A 39 -8.05 -0.86 4.42
N LYS A 40 -8.63 -1.69 3.54
CA LYS A 40 -7.94 -2.83 2.96
C LYS A 40 -6.76 -2.46 2.07
N GLU A 41 -6.87 -1.42 1.24
CA GLU A 41 -5.76 -0.98 0.40
C GLU A 41 -4.60 -0.45 1.24
N SER A 42 -4.90 0.35 2.28
CA SER A 42 -3.87 0.85 3.18
C SER A 42 -3.24 -0.25 4.02
N GLU A 43 -4.01 -1.21 4.54
CA GLU A 43 -3.46 -2.35 5.29
C GLU A 43 -2.58 -3.24 4.37
N LEU A 44 -3.02 -3.48 3.14
CA LEU A 44 -2.25 -4.21 2.14
C LEU A 44 -0.93 -3.50 1.85
N LEU A 45 -0.99 -2.19 1.58
CA LEU A 45 0.20 -1.40 1.30
C LEU A 45 1.10 -1.29 2.54
N GLU A 46 0.52 -1.15 3.73
CA GLU A 46 1.24 -1.18 5.01
C GLU A 46 2.00 -2.49 5.17
N LEU A 47 1.36 -3.63 4.94
CA LEU A 47 2.01 -4.94 5.00
C LEU A 47 3.18 -5.05 4.03
N LEU A 48 2.97 -4.60 2.79
CA LEU A 48 4.01 -4.53 1.75
C LEU A 48 5.17 -3.61 2.17
N ILE A 49 4.89 -2.46 2.77
CA ILE A 49 5.89 -1.51 3.28
C ILE A 49 6.59 -2.06 4.53
N ASN A 50 5.88 -2.73 5.44
CA ASN A 50 6.46 -3.28 6.65
C ASN A 50 7.36 -4.49 6.32
N ARG A 51 7.02 -5.26 5.28
CA ARG A 51 7.84 -6.33 4.70
C ARG A 51 8.75 -5.88 3.57
N LYS A 52 9.20 -4.61 3.58
CA LYS A 52 10.17 -4.02 2.64
C LYS A 52 11.20 -5.03 2.12
N LYS A 53 11.22 -5.26 0.80
CA LYS A 53 12.10 -6.20 0.05
C LYS A 53 11.82 -7.70 0.23
N SER A 54 10.79 -8.11 0.96
CA SER A 54 10.34 -9.50 1.00
C SER A 54 9.07 -9.68 0.17
N ALA A 55 9.02 -10.77 -0.60
CA ALA A 55 7.82 -11.14 -1.31
C ALA A 55 6.69 -11.48 -0.32
N SER A 56 5.61 -10.73 -0.41
CA SER A 56 4.38 -11.00 0.32
C SER A 56 3.53 -11.94 -0.52
N SER A 57 3.47 -13.21 -0.12
CA SER A 57 2.62 -14.21 -0.77
C SER A 57 1.18 -13.75 -0.76
N LYS A 58 0.46 -14.03 -1.85
CA LYS A 58 -0.98 -13.75 -1.96
C LYS A 58 -1.75 -14.33 -0.76
N GLU A 59 -1.36 -15.52 -0.30
CA GLU A 59 -1.99 -16.22 0.82
C GLU A 59 -1.81 -15.45 2.13
N LEU A 60 -0.62 -14.90 2.38
CA LEU A 60 -0.32 -14.14 3.58
C LEU A 60 -1.08 -12.80 3.60
N ILE A 61 -1.22 -12.17 2.44
CA ILE A 61 -2.02 -10.96 2.27
C ILE A 61 -3.49 -11.27 2.57
N ILE A 62 -4.04 -12.35 2.00
CA ILE A 62 -5.43 -12.78 2.22
C ILE A 62 -5.64 -13.11 3.69
N GLU A 63 -4.78 -13.91 4.29
CA GLU A 63 -4.85 -14.30 5.69
C GLU A 63 -4.82 -13.07 6.62
N LYS A 64 -3.99 -12.07 6.33
CA LYS A 64 -3.88 -10.87 7.16
C LYS A 64 -5.05 -9.89 7.02
N LEU A 65 -5.57 -9.69 5.82
CA LEU A 65 -6.62 -8.70 5.53
C LEU A 65 -8.04 -9.27 5.64
N TRP A 66 -8.20 -10.54 5.27
CA TRP A 66 -9.49 -11.20 5.09
C TRP A 66 -9.64 -12.45 5.97
N GLY A 67 -8.54 -13.07 6.41
CA GLY A 67 -8.59 -14.24 7.29
C GLY A 67 -8.99 -15.52 6.57
N PHE A 68 -9.71 -16.40 7.25
CA PHE A 68 -10.10 -17.74 6.77
C PHE A 68 -11.12 -17.75 5.62
N ASP A 69 -11.65 -16.60 5.21
CA ASP A 69 -12.58 -16.43 4.09
C ASP A 69 -11.81 -16.29 2.76
N ALA A 70 -10.97 -17.28 2.45
CA ALA A 70 -9.97 -17.18 1.37
C ALA A 70 -10.52 -17.47 -0.05
N GLU A 71 -11.66 -18.17 -0.17
CA GLU A 71 -12.10 -18.73 -1.45
C GLU A 71 -12.60 -17.70 -2.47
N VAL A 72 -13.16 -16.57 -2.02
CA VAL A 72 -13.77 -15.56 -2.91
C VAL A 72 -12.80 -14.43 -3.26
N GLU A 73 -11.70 -14.28 -2.51
CA GLU A 73 -10.99 -13.01 -2.43
C GLU A 73 -9.62 -12.97 -3.09
N HIS A 74 -9.13 -14.12 -3.61
CA HIS A 74 -7.92 -14.15 -4.44
C HIS A 74 -7.99 -13.18 -5.63
N ASN A 75 -9.15 -13.12 -6.30
CA ASN A 75 -9.35 -12.24 -7.44
C ASN A 75 -9.46 -10.76 -7.01
N HIS A 76 -9.90 -10.49 -5.78
CA HIS A 76 -9.97 -9.15 -5.23
C HIS A 76 -8.59 -8.56 -4.95
N VAL A 77 -7.63 -9.35 -4.43
CA VAL A 77 -6.26 -8.85 -4.19
C VAL A 77 -5.64 -8.30 -5.46
N GLU A 78 -5.75 -9.00 -6.59
CA GLU A 78 -5.24 -8.54 -7.88
C GLU A 78 -5.88 -7.22 -8.34
N VAL A 79 -7.19 -7.07 -8.11
CA VAL A 79 -7.93 -5.86 -8.42
C VAL A 79 -7.46 -4.70 -7.53
N TYR A 80 -7.32 -4.92 -6.21
CA TYR A 80 -6.82 -3.91 -5.28
C TYR A 80 -5.38 -3.50 -5.60
N ILE A 81 -4.50 -4.45 -5.90
CA ILE A 81 -3.12 -4.17 -6.36
C ILE A 81 -3.15 -3.32 -7.63
N SER A 82 -4.04 -3.65 -8.58
CA SER A 82 -4.18 -2.89 -9.82
C SER A 82 -4.66 -1.46 -9.58
N PHE A 83 -5.60 -1.26 -8.65
CA PHE A 83 -6.06 0.07 -8.24
C PHE A 83 -4.95 0.85 -7.52
N LEU A 84 -4.25 0.23 -6.58
CA LEU A 84 -3.10 0.82 -5.89
C LEU A 84 -2.01 1.22 -6.88
N ARG A 85 -1.69 0.35 -7.85
CA ARG A 85 -0.70 0.62 -8.89
C ARG A 85 -1.13 1.79 -9.77
N LYS A 86 -2.41 1.88 -10.15
CA LYS A 86 -2.94 3.07 -10.84
C LYS A 86 -2.78 4.32 -9.98
N LYS A 87 -3.16 4.28 -8.71
CA LYS A 87 -3.01 5.42 -7.78
C LYS A 87 -1.54 5.85 -7.61
N LEU A 88 -0.63 4.91 -7.40
CA LEU A 88 0.83 5.14 -7.31
C LEU A 88 1.39 5.76 -8.59
N THR A 89 0.93 5.26 -9.75
CA THR A 89 1.30 5.81 -11.06
C THR A 89 0.75 7.23 -11.25
N HIS A 90 -0.50 7.48 -10.86
CA HIS A 90 -1.13 8.81 -10.87
C HIS A 90 -0.43 9.81 -9.94
N LEU A 91 0.10 9.32 -8.82
CA LEU A 91 0.91 10.07 -7.88
C LEU A 91 2.32 10.40 -8.42
N CYS A 92 2.72 9.82 -9.56
CA CYS A 92 4.08 9.87 -10.09
C CYS A 92 5.12 9.41 -9.05
N SER A 93 4.79 8.35 -8.29
CA SER A 93 5.69 7.80 -7.30
C SER A 93 6.75 6.91 -7.96
N THR A 94 7.95 6.92 -7.40
CA THR A 94 9.04 6.00 -7.75
C THR A 94 8.79 4.58 -7.20
N VAL A 95 7.81 4.45 -6.29
CA VAL A 95 7.38 3.17 -5.74
C VAL A 95 6.41 2.45 -6.66
N LYS A 96 6.72 1.19 -6.96
CA LYS A 96 5.91 0.29 -7.77
C LYS A 96 5.69 -1.05 -7.07
N ILE A 97 4.51 -1.63 -7.32
CA ILE A 97 4.19 -2.99 -6.88
C ILE A 97 4.49 -3.91 -8.06
N THR A 98 5.48 -4.79 -7.88
CA THR A 98 5.87 -5.82 -8.84
C THR A 98 5.27 -7.16 -8.40
N THR A 99 4.55 -7.84 -9.28
CA THR A 99 4.02 -9.18 -9.01
C THR A 99 5.01 -10.22 -9.51
N VAL A 100 5.50 -11.08 -8.62
CA VAL A 100 6.40 -12.19 -8.94
C VAL A 100 5.60 -13.48 -9.00
N ARG A 101 5.52 -14.08 -10.21
CA ARG A 101 4.84 -15.35 -10.44
C ARG A 101 5.37 -16.43 -9.50
N GLY A 102 4.47 -17.05 -8.72
CA GLY A 102 4.80 -18.15 -7.80
C GLY A 102 5.28 -17.71 -6.41
N VAL A 103 5.56 -16.43 -6.18
CA VAL A 103 6.08 -15.93 -4.89
C VAL A 103 5.13 -14.91 -4.25
N GLY A 104 4.52 -14.01 -5.04
CA GLY A 104 3.57 -13.02 -4.53
C GLY A 104 3.82 -11.61 -5.04
N TYR A 105 3.66 -10.62 -4.16
CA TYR A 105 3.83 -9.20 -4.48
C TYR A 105 5.03 -8.62 -3.77
N ILE A 106 5.82 -7.84 -4.49
CA ILE A 106 6.99 -7.14 -3.98
C ILE A 106 6.77 -5.64 -4.18
N LEU A 107 7.07 -4.88 -3.14
CA LEU A 107 7.14 -3.43 -3.23
C LEU A 107 8.59 -3.02 -3.53
N GLU A 108 8.79 -2.36 -4.65
CA GLU A 108 10.10 -1.88 -5.10
C GLU A 108 10.10 -0.37 -5.25
N GLU A 109 11.24 0.22 -4.93
CA GLU A 109 11.56 1.63 -5.17
C GLU A 109 12.65 1.66 -6.26
N SER A 110 12.50 2.52 -7.28
CA SER A 110 13.51 2.73 -8.35
C SER A 110 13.88 4.19 -8.53
#